data_AF-A0A1B6KK02-F1
#
_entry.id   AF-A0A1B6KK02-F1
#
_cell.length_a   1.000
_cell.length_b   1.000
_cell.length_c   1.000
_cell.angle_alpha   90.00
_cell.angle_beta   90.00
_cell.angle_gamma   90.00
#
_symmetry.space_group_name_H-M   'P 1'
#
loop_
_entity.id
_entity.type
_entity.pdbx_description
1 polymer ?
#
loop_
_entity_poly.entity_id
_entity_poly.type
_entity_poly.pdbx_seq_one_letter_code
_entity_poly.pdbx_strand_id
1 'polypeptide(L)'
;MTSTTPRWRQRPCLRPCRMRQSTSHKSSRPVWDTYTFDDRTNPMEKHVQTMVEIAGLDVAPITAQMFGNAGKEHMERFGTKAEHMAKIAYKNHKHSTNNPYSQFQDEYSLDQIINSPNVFGPLTKLQCCPTSDGSAAAILANEEFVLKHNLQAQAVLILGMEMTTDLPSTFTSNSHINLVGYDMTRSAAEKLFRKTHYKPTDVDVVELHDCFSANELITYEALGLCPPGKAGEFIDSGNNTYGGRHVVNPSGGLISKGHPLGATGIAQCAELCWQLRGKAGKRQVPNARLALQHNIGLGGAVVVALYQLGYPHANKQPQVSVHLTNFVEDPSAFKATPLFAVLEGAMKDDKENLIEKVRGIYCFKVKNSAGKEGMWIINAKVGKGKVEYNGKDKPDVTFIMNDEDVTDLISGKLNPQKAFFQGKIKIQGNMGLALKLTELQKRAATRIEELRSKL
;
A
#
# COMPACT_ATOMS: atom_id res chain seq x y z
N MET A 1 -35.48 40.68 25.88
CA MET A 1 -34.77 40.99 24.62
C MET A 1 -34.29 39.67 24.03
N THR A 2 -34.78 39.37 22.84
CA THR A 2 -34.85 38.05 22.20
C THR A 2 -33.52 37.60 21.59
N SER A 3 -33.15 36.34 21.84
CA SER A 3 -32.02 35.64 21.23
C SER A 3 -32.38 35.15 19.82
N THR A 4 -31.61 35.53 18.81
CA THR A 4 -31.74 35.05 17.43
C THR A 4 -30.58 34.12 17.06
N THR A 5 -30.86 32.82 17.00
CA THR A 5 -30.03 31.80 16.34
C THR A 5 -30.38 31.75 14.84
N PRO A 6 -29.41 31.63 13.91
CA PRO A 6 -29.74 31.49 12.49
C PRO A 6 -30.20 30.06 12.18
N ARG A 7 -31.47 29.89 11.76
CA ARG A 7 -31.97 28.64 11.16
C ARG A 7 -31.47 28.53 9.72
N TRP A 8 -30.70 27.49 9.43
CA TRP A 8 -30.46 27.03 8.07
C TRP A 8 -31.76 26.51 7.46
N ARG A 9 -32.27 27.18 6.41
CA ARG A 9 -33.41 26.70 5.62
C ARG A 9 -32.97 25.48 4.82
N GLN A 10 -33.55 24.31 5.11
CA GLN A 10 -33.55 23.18 4.18
C GLN A 10 -34.31 23.60 2.91
N ARG A 11 -33.65 23.50 1.75
CA ARG A 11 -34.34 23.58 0.44
C ARG A 11 -35.04 22.24 0.17
N PRO A 12 -36.25 22.23 -0.41
CA PRO A 12 -36.94 20.99 -0.71
C PRO A 12 -36.21 20.19 -1.80
N CYS A 13 -36.14 18.87 -1.59
CA CYS A 13 -35.65 17.90 -2.56
C CYS A 13 -36.31 18.11 -3.93
N LEU A 14 -35.49 18.29 -4.95
CA LEU A 14 -35.92 18.20 -6.35
C LEU A 14 -36.50 16.79 -6.59
N ARG A 15 -37.70 16.76 -7.17
CA ARG A 15 -38.45 15.54 -7.53
C ARG A 15 -37.60 14.61 -8.42
N PRO A 16 -37.84 13.28 -8.38
CA PRO A 16 -37.16 12.36 -9.26
C PRO A 16 -37.55 12.64 -10.71
N CYS A 17 -36.55 12.83 -11.57
CA CYS A 17 -36.72 12.90 -13.00
C CYS A 17 -37.22 11.51 -13.46
N ARG A 18 -38.51 11.39 -13.80
CA ARG A 18 -39.04 10.20 -14.48
C ARG A 18 -38.36 10.11 -15.84
N MET A 19 -37.51 9.11 -16.04
CA MET A 19 -37.09 8.70 -17.38
C MET A 19 -38.35 8.35 -18.18
N ARG A 20 -38.64 9.13 -19.22
CA ARG A 20 -39.50 8.66 -20.30
C ARG A 20 -38.71 7.60 -21.05
N GLN A 21 -39.14 6.34 -20.97
CA GLN A 21 -38.79 5.36 -21.99
C GLN A 21 -39.41 5.83 -23.30
N SER A 22 -38.59 6.30 -24.25
CA SER A 22 -39.04 6.43 -25.63
C SER A 22 -39.01 5.04 -26.26
N THR A 23 -40.19 4.53 -26.57
CA THR A 23 -40.35 3.41 -27.48
C THR A 23 -40.18 3.94 -28.91
N SER A 24 -38.99 3.80 -29.49
CA SER A 24 -38.84 3.86 -30.95
C SER A 24 -38.22 2.54 -31.45
N HIS A 25 -38.80 2.05 -32.53
CA HIS A 25 -38.56 0.75 -33.12
C HIS A 25 -37.13 0.59 -33.65
N LYS A 26 -36.64 -0.65 -33.52
CA LYS A 26 -35.42 -1.26 -34.04
C LYS A 26 -34.89 -0.64 -35.36
N SER A 27 -33.66 -0.13 -35.32
CA SER A 27 -32.67 -0.39 -36.36
C SER A 27 -31.46 -1.07 -35.71
N SER A 28 -31.01 -2.17 -36.30
CA SER A 28 -29.83 -2.93 -35.88
C SER A 28 -28.57 -2.11 -36.17
N ARG A 29 -28.20 -1.24 -35.23
CA ARG A 29 -26.90 -0.56 -35.25
C ARG A 29 -25.84 -1.47 -34.62
N PRO A 30 -24.63 -1.59 -35.20
CA PRO A 30 -23.51 -2.27 -34.56
C PRO A 30 -23.22 -1.66 -33.19
N VAL A 31 -22.74 -2.47 -32.24
CA VAL A 31 -22.52 -2.11 -30.82
C VAL A 31 -21.48 -0.98 -30.63
N TRP A 32 -20.81 -0.53 -31.70
CA TRP A 32 -19.81 0.55 -31.71
C TRP A 32 -20.41 1.94 -31.89
N ASP A 33 -21.70 2.03 -32.23
CA ASP A 33 -22.42 3.28 -32.53
C ASP A 33 -22.91 3.98 -31.24
N THR A 34 -22.16 3.87 -30.15
CA THR A 34 -22.49 4.47 -28.84
C THR A 34 -21.94 5.89 -28.70
N TYR A 35 -21.94 6.67 -29.77
CA TYR A 35 -21.61 8.10 -29.68
C TYR A 35 -22.88 8.92 -29.71
N THR A 36 -23.07 9.70 -28.65
CA THR A 36 -24.26 10.52 -28.43
C THR A 36 -24.41 11.64 -29.47
N PHE A 37 -23.34 12.00 -30.18
CA PHE A 37 -23.29 13.11 -31.12
C PHE A 37 -22.53 12.70 -32.39
N ASP A 38 -23.22 12.75 -33.53
CA ASP A 38 -22.71 12.50 -34.89
C ASP A 38 -22.48 13.81 -35.69
N ASP A 39 -22.72 14.97 -35.06
CA ASP A 39 -22.69 16.30 -35.67
C ASP A 39 -21.30 16.97 -35.66
N ARG A 40 -20.26 16.27 -35.22
CA ARG A 40 -18.91 16.82 -35.04
C ARG A 40 -17.82 15.75 -35.17
N THR A 41 -16.60 16.19 -35.46
CA THR A 41 -15.41 15.33 -35.53
C THR A 41 -15.24 14.52 -34.24
N ASN A 42 -15.05 13.21 -34.40
CA ASN A 42 -14.79 12.33 -33.26
C ASN A 42 -13.32 12.49 -32.83
N PRO A 43 -13.02 12.76 -31.54
CA PRO A 43 -11.63 12.89 -31.06
C PRO A 43 -10.76 11.65 -31.31
N MET A 44 -11.38 10.48 -31.46
CA MET A 44 -10.72 9.21 -31.74
C MET A 44 -10.61 8.89 -33.23
N GLU A 45 -11.18 9.71 -34.13
CA GLU A 45 -11.30 9.41 -35.56
C GLU A 45 -9.96 9.06 -36.19
N LYS A 46 -8.94 9.90 -35.99
CA LYS A 46 -7.60 9.67 -36.55
C LYS A 46 -6.95 8.41 -36.01
N HIS A 47 -7.04 8.18 -34.69
CA HIS A 47 -6.49 6.97 -34.08
C HIS A 47 -7.14 5.70 -34.65
N VAL A 48 -8.47 5.71 -34.82
CA VAL A 48 -9.22 4.58 -35.38
C VAL A 48 -8.90 4.41 -36.87
N GLN A 49 -8.86 5.49 -37.64
CA GLN A 49 -8.49 5.45 -39.05
C GLN A 49 -7.11 4.83 -39.26
N THR A 50 -6.10 5.30 -38.51
CA THR A 50 -4.74 4.74 -38.58
C THR A 50 -4.71 3.27 -38.18
N MET A 51 -5.47 2.85 -37.15
CA MET A 51 -5.57 1.42 -36.80
C MET A 51 -6.11 0.60 -37.98
N VAL A 52 -7.19 1.08 -38.62
CA VAL A 52 -7.86 0.40 -39.73
C VAL A 52 -6.98 0.36 -40.98
N GLU A 53 -6.20 1.41 -41.25
CA GLU A 53 -5.24 1.43 -42.34
C GLU A 53 -4.12 0.40 -42.16
N ILE A 54 -3.70 0.14 -40.92
CA ILE A 54 -2.62 -0.82 -40.62
C ILE A 54 -3.13 -2.28 -40.60
N ALA A 55 -4.26 -2.55 -39.94
CA ALA A 55 -4.70 -3.91 -39.62
C ALA A 55 -6.13 -4.27 -40.08
N GLY A 56 -6.84 -3.34 -40.72
CA GLY A 56 -8.25 -3.49 -41.02
C GLY A 56 -9.15 -3.32 -39.78
N LEU A 57 -10.45 -3.49 -40.00
CA LEU A 57 -11.48 -3.39 -38.96
C LEU A 57 -12.11 -4.76 -38.71
N ASP A 58 -12.24 -5.14 -37.44
CA ASP A 58 -12.93 -6.34 -36.99
C ASP A 58 -14.27 -6.02 -36.32
N VAL A 59 -15.08 -7.05 -36.03
CA VAL A 59 -16.33 -6.96 -35.25
C VAL A 59 -16.09 -6.94 -33.75
N ALA A 60 -14.85 -6.91 -33.26
CA ALA A 60 -14.56 -6.73 -31.85
C ALA A 60 -14.67 -5.24 -31.42
N PRO A 61 -14.75 -4.93 -30.11
CA PRO A 61 -14.68 -3.55 -29.62
C PRO A 61 -13.41 -2.82 -30.07
N ILE A 62 -13.56 -1.58 -30.57
CA ILE A 62 -12.46 -0.76 -31.12
C ILE A 62 -11.26 -0.67 -30.17
N THR A 63 -11.48 -0.42 -28.88
CA THR A 63 -10.39 -0.33 -27.90
C THR A 63 -9.66 -1.67 -27.75
N ALA A 64 -10.38 -2.79 -27.73
CA ALA A 64 -9.77 -4.12 -27.71
C ALA A 64 -8.97 -4.40 -28.99
N GLN A 65 -9.43 -3.90 -30.15
CA GLN A 65 -8.67 -3.97 -31.40
C GLN A 65 -7.37 -3.18 -31.31
N MET A 66 -7.41 -1.93 -30.83
CA MET A 66 -6.22 -1.08 -30.71
C MET A 66 -5.13 -1.71 -29.84
N PHE A 67 -5.47 -2.10 -28.61
CA PHE A 67 -4.49 -2.70 -27.69
C PHE A 67 -4.13 -4.14 -28.05
N GLY A 68 -5.06 -4.92 -28.59
CA GLY A 68 -4.76 -6.28 -29.05
C GLY A 68 -3.84 -6.30 -30.27
N ASN A 69 -3.99 -5.35 -31.20
CA ASN A 69 -3.05 -5.18 -32.31
C ASN A 69 -1.67 -4.70 -31.83
N ALA A 70 -1.59 -3.83 -30.82
CA ALA A 70 -0.32 -3.48 -30.19
C ALA A 70 0.36 -4.70 -29.53
N GLY A 71 -0.42 -5.58 -28.89
CA GLY A 71 0.06 -6.86 -28.38
C GLY A 71 0.60 -7.78 -29.48
N LYS A 72 -0.13 -7.94 -30.59
CA LYS A 72 0.33 -8.72 -31.76
C LYS A 72 1.63 -8.16 -32.33
N GLU A 73 1.72 -6.85 -32.52
CA GLU A 73 2.93 -6.20 -33.02
C GLU A 73 4.13 -6.47 -32.09
N HIS A 74 3.94 -6.47 -30.77
CA HIS A 74 5.02 -6.81 -29.83
C HIS A 74 5.44 -8.28 -29.96
N MET A 75 4.49 -9.19 -30.12
CA MET A 75 4.77 -10.61 -30.39
C MET A 75 5.56 -10.80 -31.69
N GLU A 76 5.15 -10.13 -32.77
CA GLU A 76 5.81 -10.21 -34.08
C GLU A 76 7.23 -9.62 -34.05
N ARG A 77 7.42 -8.49 -33.36
CA ARG A 77 8.71 -7.79 -33.30
C ARG A 77 9.71 -8.42 -32.34
N PHE A 78 9.24 -8.94 -31.21
CA PHE A 78 10.12 -9.33 -30.09
C PHE A 78 9.99 -10.79 -29.67
N GLY A 79 9.08 -11.57 -30.26
CA GLY A 79 8.88 -12.98 -29.93
C GLY A 79 8.19 -13.23 -28.59
N THR A 80 7.59 -12.19 -28.01
CA THR A 80 6.69 -12.29 -26.85
C THR A 80 5.53 -13.23 -27.16
N LYS A 81 4.99 -13.90 -26.13
CA LYS A 81 3.94 -14.90 -26.30
C LYS A 81 2.61 -14.41 -25.71
N ALA A 82 1.49 -14.96 -26.18
CA ALA A 82 0.17 -14.68 -25.61
C ALA A 82 0.10 -15.06 -24.13
N GLU A 83 0.82 -16.09 -23.71
CA GLU A 83 0.94 -16.52 -22.33
C GLU A 83 1.57 -15.44 -21.43
N HIS A 84 2.45 -14.57 -21.96
CA HIS A 84 2.99 -13.44 -21.18
C HIS A 84 1.89 -12.43 -20.82
N MET A 85 0.99 -12.15 -21.76
CA MET A 85 -0.19 -11.31 -21.51
C MET A 85 -1.18 -11.98 -20.55
N ALA A 86 -1.40 -13.29 -20.67
CA ALA A 86 -2.22 -14.04 -19.72
C ALA A 86 -1.63 -14.02 -18.29
N LYS A 87 -0.30 -14.13 -18.15
CA LYS A 87 0.41 -14.01 -16.86
C LYS A 87 0.24 -12.65 -16.20
N ILE A 88 0.15 -11.57 -16.99
CA ILE A 88 -0.15 -10.22 -16.46
C ILE A 88 -1.53 -10.19 -15.80
N ALA A 89 -2.55 -10.72 -16.49
CA ALA A 89 -3.91 -10.79 -15.95
C ALA A 89 -3.98 -11.71 -14.73
N TYR A 90 -3.28 -12.84 -14.74
CA TYR A 90 -3.15 -13.75 -13.60
C TYR A 90 -2.61 -13.00 -12.38
N LYS A 91 -1.53 -12.25 -12.56
CA LYS A 91 -0.93 -11.42 -11.51
C LYS A 91 -1.92 -10.36 -10.98
N ASN A 92 -2.64 -9.67 -11.85
CA ASN A 92 -3.61 -8.64 -11.45
C ASN A 92 -4.78 -9.23 -10.65
N HIS A 93 -5.40 -10.33 -11.12
CA HIS A 93 -6.47 -11.00 -10.36
C HIS A 93 -5.97 -11.57 -9.03
N LYS A 94 -4.75 -12.12 -8.99
CA LYS A 94 -4.16 -12.57 -7.73
C LYS A 94 -3.96 -11.42 -6.73
N HIS A 95 -3.49 -10.27 -7.20
CA HIS A 95 -3.34 -9.08 -6.36
C HIS A 95 -4.70 -8.56 -5.86
N SER A 96 -5.74 -8.64 -6.68
CA SER A 96 -7.07 -8.08 -6.38
C SER A 96 -7.77 -8.77 -5.19
N THR A 97 -7.45 -10.04 -4.92
CA THR A 97 -7.94 -10.78 -3.73
C THR A 97 -7.66 -10.08 -2.40
N ASN A 98 -6.63 -9.22 -2.37
CA ASN A 98 -6.24 -8.44 -1.19
C ASN A 98 -6.83 -7.02 -1.19
N ASN A 99 -7.61 -6.65 -2.20
CA ASN A 99 -8.19 -5.33 -2.36
C ASN A 99 -9.72 -5.32 -2.17
N PRO A 100 -10.23 -4.82 -1.02
CA PRO A 100 -11.68 -4.75 -0.79
C PRO A 100 -12.40 -3.75 -1.70
N TYR A 101 -11.65 -2.87 -2.40
CA TYR A 101 -12.21 -1.91 -3.35
C TYR A 101 -12.28 -2.45 -4.78
N SER A 102 -11.76 -3.66 -5.04
CA SER A 102 -11.75 -4.24 -6.38
C SER A 102 -13.12 -4.82 -6.75
N GLN A 103 -13.60 -4.56 -7.96
CA GLN A 103 -14.84 -5.15 -8.49
C GLN A 103 -14.76 -6.68 -8.51
N PHE A 104 -13.62 -7.23 -8.96
CA PHE A 104 -13.33 -8.66 -8.92
C PHE A 104 -12.25 -8.95 -7.89
N GLN A 105 -12.55 -9.87 -6.97
CA GLN A 105 -11.65 -10.33 -5.89
C GLN A 105 -11.41 -11.85 -5.96
N ASP A 106 -11.76 -12.48 -7.08
CA ASP A 106 -11.57 -13.89 -7.33
C ASP A 106 -10.16 -14.17 -7.89
N GLU A 107 -9.53 -15.24 -7.40
CA GLU A 107 -8.30 -15.75 -7.99
C GLU A 107 -8.63 -16.68 -9.16
N TYR A 108 -7.95 -16.50 -10.29
CA TYR A 108 -8.07 -17.36 -11.46
C TYR A 108 -6.75 -18.09 -11.69
N SER A 109 -6.81 -19.34 -12.12
CA SER A 109 -5.65 -20.04 -12.67
C SER A 109 -5.26 -19.45 -14.03
N LEU A 110 -3.99 -19.62 -14.42
CA LEU A 110 -3.51 -19.19 -15.73
C LEU A 110 -4.30 -19.86 -16.87
N ASP A 111 -4.63 -21.15 -16.72
CA ASP A 111 -5.41 -21.90 -17.71
C ASP A 111 -6.84 -21.35 -17.86
N GLN A 112 -7.49 -20.93 -16.77
CA GLN A 112 -8.80 -20.27 -16.84
C GLN A 112 -8.74 -18.95 -17.61
N ILE A 113 -7.64 -18.19 -17.46
CA ILE A 113 -7.45 -16.92 -18.18
C ILE A 113 -7.24 -17.17 -19.66
N ILE A 114 -6.35 -18.11 -20.01
CA ILE A 114 -6.06 -18.48 -21.40
C ILE A 114 -7.31 -19.02 -22.10
N ASN A 115 -8.13 -19.82 -21.42
CA ASN A 115 -9.33 -20.43 -21.98
C ASN A 115 -10.61 -19.57 -21.83
N SER A 116 -10.51 -18.37 -21.24
CA SER A 116 -11.67 -17.47 -21.17
C SER A 116 -12.04 -16.94 -22.56
N PRO A 117 -13.29 -16.50 -22.81
CA PRO A 117 -13.76 -16.12 -24.14
C PRO A 117 -12.80 -15.14 -24.84
N ASN A 118 -12.43 -15.44 -26.07
CA ASN A 118 -11.59 -14.54 -26.86
C ASN A 118 -12.35 -13.24 -27.14
N VAL A 119 -11.66 -12.11 -26.99
CA VAL A 119 -12.21 -10.78 -27.29
C VAL A 119 -11.63 -10.27 -28.60
N PHE A 120 -10.31 -10.25 -28.72
CA PHE A 120 -9.61 -9.89 -29.96
C PHE A 120 -8.13 -10.26 -29.89
N GLY A 121 -7.62 -10.91 -30.95
CA GLY A 121 -6.20 -11.26 -31.01
C GLY A 121 -5.76 -12.12 -29.81
N PRO A 122 -4.66 -11.77 -29.10
CA PRO A 122 -4.19 -12.52 -27.93
C PRO A 122 -5.04 -12.26 -26.66
N LEU A 123 -6.00 -11.33 -26.72
CA LEU A 123 -6.76 -10.90 -25.55
C LEU A 123 -8.01 -11.74 -25.34
N THR A 124 -8.13 -12.29 -24.13
CA THR A 124 -9.32 -12.99 -23.64
C THR A 124 -10.07 -12.12 -22.63
N LYS A 125 -11.32 -12.48 -22.31
CA LYS A 125 -12.19 -11.68 -21.45
C LYS A 125 -11.56 -11.32 -20.09
N LEU A 126 -10.84 -12.25 -19.47
CA LEU A 126 -10.18 -12.02 -18.18
C LEU A 126 -8.91 -11.15 -18.27
N GLN A 127 -8.49 -10.78 -19.49
CA GLN A 127 -7.38 -9.87 -19.76
C GLN A 127 -7.84 -8.44 -20.09
N CYS A 128 -9.15 -8.17 -20.02
CA CYS A 128 -9.77 -6.88 -20.32
C CYS A 128 -10.37 -6.28 -19.05
N CYS A 129 -10.19 -4.97 -18.83
CA CYS A 129 -10.84 -4.32 -17.68
C CYS A 129 -12.37 -4.28 -17.82
N PRO A 130 -13.13 -4.53 -16.74
CA PRO A 130 -14.57 -4.34 -16.74
C PRO A 130 -14.93 -2.85 -16.62
N THR A 131 -16.14 -2.51 -17.06
CA THR A 131 -16.75 -1.22 -16.74
C THR A 131 -17.18 -1.19 -15.28
N SER A 132 -16.93 -0.06 -14.62
CA SER A 132 -17.20 0.15 -13.20
C SER A 132 -17.65 1.58 -12.96
N ASP A 133 -18.53 1.75 -11.97
CA ASP A 133 -18.91 3.06 -11.43
C ASP A 133 -18.13 3.29 -10.13
N GLY A 134 -17.56 4.48 -9.97
CA GLY A 134 -16.78 4.81 -8.78
C GLY A 134 -16.24 6.24 -8.78
N SER A 135 -15.75 6.67 -7.62
CA SER A 135 -15.13 7.98 -7.42
C SER A 135 -13.89 7.84 -6.53
N ALA A 136 -12.96 8.77 -6.69
CA ALA A 136 -11.78 8.87 -5.84
C ALA A 136 -11.39 10.35 -5.70
N ALA A 137 -10.79 10.71 -4.58
CA ALA A 137 -10.38 12.08 -4.28
C ALA A 137 -8.99 12.10 -3.63
N ALA A 138 -8.23 13.15 -3.91
CA ALA A 138 -6.96 13.46 -3.27
C ALA A 138 -6.97 14.93 -2.80
N ILE A 139 -6.45 15.18 -1.61
CA ILE A 139 -6.25 16.54 -1.08
C ILE A 139 -4.78 16.89 -1.25
N LEU A 140 -4.50 17.93 -2.03
CA LEU A 140 -3.16 18.48 -2.18
C LEU A 140 -2.99 19.67 -1.24
N ALA A 141 -1.84 19.74 -0.60
CA ALA A 141 -1.45 20.82 0.30
C ALA A 141 0.00 21.20 0.04
N ASN A 142 0.31 22.49 0.16
CA ASN A 142 1.69 22.96 0.15
C ASN A 142 2.39 22.63 1.48
N GLU A 143 3.71 22.77 1.50
CA GLU A 143 4.53 22.49 2.68
C GLU A 143 4.10 23.31 3.90
N GLU A 144 3.84 24.61 3.72
CA GLU A 144 3.39 25.51 4.79
C GLU A 144 2.14 24.99 5.49
N PHE A 145 1.12 24.55 4.72
CA PHE A 145 -0.10 23.98 5.28
C PHE A 145 0.18 22.68 6.04
N VAL A 146 1.04 21.81 5.49
CA VAL A 146 1.42 20.55 6.15
C VAL A 146 2.11 20.80 7.49
N LEU A 147 3.04 21.77 7.56
CA LEU A 147 3.75 22.14 8.78
C LEU A 147 2.81 22.80 9.80
N LYS A 148 2.02 23.78 9.36
CA LYS A 148 1.06 24.51 10.21
C LYS A 148 0.04 23.58 10.88
N HIS A 149 -0.37 22.54 10.18
CA HIS A 149 -1.39 21.60 10.65
C HIS A 149 -0.84 20.26 11.18
N ASN A 150 0.48 20.14 11.35
CA ASN A 150 1.15 18.94 11.86
C ASN A 150 0.81 17.65 11.07
N LEU A 151 0.78 17.73 9.74
CA LEU A 151 0.37 16.63 8.84
C LEU A 151 1.57 15.85 8.26
N GLN A 152 2.79 16.10 8.71
CA GLN A 152 4.04 15.52 8.18
C GLN A 152 4.00 13.98 8.15
N ALA A 153 3.44 13.37 9.20
CA ALA A 153 3.29 11.91 9.38
C ALA A 153 2.49 11.21 8.27
N GLN A 154 1.64 11.93 7.54
CA GLN A 154 0.81 11.38 6.46
C GLN A 154 1.08 12.00 5.10
N ALA A 155 1.95 13.01 5.02
CA ALA A 155 2.24 13.73 3.80
C ALA A 155 3.06 12.86 2.83
N VAL A 156 2.46 12.56 1.68
CA VAL A 156 3.12 11.94 0.53
C VAL A 156 3.46 13.07 -0.44
N LEU A 157 4.75 13.25 -0.70
CA LEU A 157 5.27 14.25 -1.62
C LEU A 157 5.15 13.74 -3.06
N ILE A 158 4.57 14.56 -3.93
CA ILE A 158 4.68 14.41 -5.38
C ILE A 158 6.06 14.95 -5.77
N LEU A 159 7.01 14.06 -6.03
CA LEU A 159 8.38 14.41 -6.43
C LEU A 159 8.41 15.10 -7.80
N GLY A 160 7.54 14.65 -8.67
CA GLY A 160 7.39 15.18 -10.01
C GLY A 160 6.21 14.54 -10.70
N MET A 161 5.63 15.28 -11.62
CA MET A 161 4.56 14.82 -12.49
C MET A 161 4.83 15.36 -13.89
N GLU A 162 4.63 14.53 -14.90
CA GLU A 162 4.80 14.90 -16.31
C GLU A 162 3.57 14.46 -17.10
N MET A 163 3.10 15.36 -17.96
CA MET A 163 2.07 15.06 -18.94
C MET A 163 2.70 15.10 -20.33
N THR A 164 2.33 14.15 -21.18
CA THR A 164 2.67 14.20 -22.62
C THR A 164 1.45 13.79 -23.42
N THR A 165 1.21 14.52 -24.52
CA THR A 165 0.16 14.23 -25.50
C THR A 165 0.73 13.49 -26.70
N ASP A 166 -0.12 13.07 -27.63
CA ASP A 166 0.30 12.43 -28.88
C ASP A 166 1.48 13.16 -29.55
N LEU A 167 2.48 12.38 -29.96
CA LEU A 167 3.61 12.83 -30.77
C LEU A 167 3.34 12.51 -32.25
N PRO A 168 4.10 13.09 -33.21
CA PRO A 168 3.94 12.74 -34.63
C PRO A 168 4.02 11.22 -34.89
N SER A 169 4.86 10.50 -34.15
CA SER A 169 5.01 9.04 -34.26
C SER A 169 3.72 8.26 -34.03
N THR A 170 2.74 8.81 -33.31
CA THR A 170 1.42 8.19 -33.13
C THR A 170 0.75 7.89 -34.48
N PHE A 171 0.88 8.79 -35.45
CA PHE A 171 0.18 8.71 -36.74
C PHE A 171 1.10 8.43 -37.93
N THR A 172 2.42 8.57 -37.77
CA THR A 172 3.37 8.42 -38.88
C THR A 172 4.26 7.18 -38.80
N SER A 173 4.29 6.49 -37.66
CA SER A 173 5.22 5.36 -37.46
C SER A 173 4.72 4.02 -37.98
N ASN A 174 3.46 3.93 -38.43
CA ASN A 174 2.83 2.68 -38.85
C ASN A 174 2.92 1.57 -37.79
N SER A 175 2.78 1.94 -36.50
CA SER A 175 2.92 1.06 -35.35
C SER A 175 1.69 1.19 -34.44
N HIS A 176 1.04 0.07 -34.15
CA HIS A 176 -0.02 -0.05 -33.16
C HIS A 176 0.48 0.24 -31.74
N ILE A 177 1.71 -0.13 -31.41
CA ILE A 177 2.34 0.17 -30.11
C ILE A 177 2.42 1.70 -29.90
N ASN A 178 2.83 2.45 -30.92
CA ASN A 178 2.87 3.91 -30.85
C ASN A 178 1.46 4.54 -30.88
N LEU A 179 0.54 3.95 -31.65
CA LEU A 179 -0.84 4.40 -31.75
C LEU A 179 -1.58 4.36 -30.40
N VAL A 180 -1.20 3.45 -29.50
CA VAL A 180 -1.74 3.37 -28.13
C VAL A 180 -0.91 4.14 -27.09
N GLY A 181 0.07 4.94 -27.52
CA GLY A 181 0.76 5.91 -26.67
C GLY A 181 2.06 5.44 -26.01
N TYR A 182 2.75 4.45 -26.57
CA TYR A 182 4.08 4.02 -26.09
C TYR A 182 5.08 5.19 -26.02
N ASP A 183 5.19 5.96 -27.11
CA ASP A 183 6.10 7.09 -27.20
C ASP A 183 5.71 8.27 -26.29
N MET A 184 4.42 8.47 -26.06
CA MET A 184 3.93 9.43 -25.07
C MET A 184 4.40 9.03 -23.67
N THR A 185 4.21 7.75 -23.32
CA THR A 185 4.59 7.17 -22.03
C THR A 185 6.09 7.28 -21.80
N ARG A 186 6.88 6.86 -22.79
CA ARG A 186 8.35 6.97 -22.77
C ARG A 186 8.80 8.42 -22.59
N SER A 187 8.24 9.36 -23.36
CA SER A 187 8.58 10.78 -23.26
C SER A 187 8.26 11.36 -21.88
N ALA A 188 7.08 11.05 -21.31
CA ALA A 188 6.70 11.49 -19.97
C ALA A 188 7.60 10.89 -18.88
N ALA A 189 7.89 9.59 -18.96
CA ALA A 189 8.78 8.91 -18.02
C ALA A 189 10.21 9.47 -18.09
N GLU A 190 10.78 9.63 -19.28
CA GLU A 190 12.12 10.19 -19.47
C GLU A 190 12.23 11.63 -18.97
N LYS A 191 11.22 12.48 -19.22
CA LYS A 191 11.18 13.84 -18.66
C LYS A 191 11.15 13.79 -17.14
N LEU A 192 10.32 12.92 -16.58
CA LEU A 192 10.14 12.77 -15.13
C LEU A 192 11.44 12.31 -14.46
N PHE A 193 12.06 11.24 -14.97
CA PHE A 193 13.30 10.73 -14.40
C PHE A 193 14.47 11.69 -14.61
N ARG A 194 14.54 12.43 -15.73
CA ARG A 194 15.57 13.47 -15.95
C ARG A 194 15.51 14.62 -14.94
N LYS A 195 14.32 15.02 -14.48
CA LYS A 195 14.16 16.10 -13.49
C LYS A 195 14.25 15.63 -12.04
N THR A 196 14.32 14.33 -11.81
CA THR A 196 14.55 13.73 -10.49
C THR A 196 15.93 13.10 -10.42
N HIS A 197 16.42 12.80 -9.22
CA HIS A 197 17.67 12.03 -9.04
C HIS A 197 17.44 10.51 -9.07
N TYR A 198 16.25 10.06 -9.46
CA TYR A 198 15.86 8.66 -9.49
C TYR A 198 15.93 8.06 -10.89
N LYS A 199 16.03 6.74 -10.95
CA LYS A 199 15.94 5.91 -12.15
C LYS A 199 14.72 5.00 -12.05
N PRO A 200 14.21 4.45 -13.18
CA PRO A 200 13.15 3.45 -13.16
C PRO A 200 13.44 2.28 -12.22
N THR A 201 14.72 1.89 -12.12
CA THR A 201 15.20 0.80 -11.28
C THR A 201 15.10 1.05 -9.78
N ASP A 202 14.89 2.30 -9.35
CA ASP A 202 14.76 2.70 -7.94
C ASP A 202 13.32 2.64 -7.44
N VAL A 203 12.35 2.42 -8.35
CA VAL A 203 10.93 2.37 -8.03
C VAL A 203 10.59 1.05 -7.34
N ASP A 204 9.89 1.09 -6.21
CA ASP A 204 9.53 -0.13 -5.48
C ASP A 204 8.13 -0.64 -5.89
N VAL A 205 7.19 0.29 -6.09
CA VAL A 205 5.78 0.00 -6.33
C VAL A 205 5.24 0.84 -7.48
N VAL A 206 4.44 0.22 -8.35
CA VAL A 206 3.88 0.86 -9.55
C VAL A 206 2.38 0.67 -9.58
N GLU A 207 1.62 1.72 -9.90
CA GLU A 207 0.24 1.61 -10.37
C GLU A 207 0.19 2.18 -11.79
N LEU A 208 0.02 1.30 -12.77
CA LEU A 208 0.00 1.65 -14.19
C LEU A 208 -1.39 1.41 -14.80
N HIS A 209 -1.52 1.70 -16.10
CA HIS A 209 -2.81 1.74 -16.78
C HIS A 209 -3.03 0.45 -17.57
N ASP A 210 -3.40 -0.63 -16.88
CA ASP A 210 -3.65 -1.95 -17.45
C ASP A 210 -5.09 -2.12 -17.96
N CYS A 211 -5.56 -1.24 -18.85
CA CYS A 211 -6.89 -1.40 -19.47
C CYS A 211 -7.04 -2.76 -20.18
N PHE A 212 -5.93 -3.24 -20.75
CA PHE A 212 -5.75 -4.59 -21.26
C PHE A 212 -4.35 -5.10 -20.87
N SER A 213 -4.17 -6.41 -20.76
CA SER A 213 -2.87 -7.02 -20.45
C SER A 213 -1.77 -6.62 -21.44
N ALA A 214 -2.12 -6.46 -22.72
CA ALA A 214 -1.21 -5.96 -23.75
C ALA A 214 -0.68 -4.55 -23.45
N ASN A 215 -1.49 -3.66 -22.86
CA ASN A 215 -1.05 -2.31 -22.53
C ASN A 215 -0.06 -2.32 -21.36
N GLU A 216 -0.30 -3.13 -20.33
CA GLU A 216 0.65 -3.29 -19.23
C GLU A 216 2.00 -3.86 -19.73
N LEU A 217 1.97 -4.81 -20.65
CA LEU A 217 3.16 -5.42 -21.23
C LEU A 217 4.09 -4.39 -21.88
N ILE A 218 3.56 -3.57 -22.80
CA ILE A 218 4.36 -2.55 -23.50
C ILE A 218 4.72 -1.38 -22.57
N THR A 219 3.91 -1.12 -21.54
CA THR A 219 4.15 -0.05 -20.57
C THR A 219 5.36 -0.35 -19.68
N TYR A 220 5.68 -1.61 -19.40
CA TYR A 220 6.90 -1.95 -18.66
C TYR A 220 8.16 -1.39 -19.34
N GLU A 221 8.21 -1.52 -20.67
CA GLU A 221 9.33 -1.07 -21.50
C GLU A 221 9.31 0.45 -21.65
N ALA A 222 8.13 1.03 -21.88
CA ALA A 222 7.98 2.48 -22.02
C ALA A 222 8.35 3.26 -20.74
N LEU A 223 8.04 2.71 -19.56
CA LEU A 223 8.44 3.28 -18.27
C LEU A 223 9.90 2.99 -17.90
N GLY A 224 10.59 2.12 -18.66
CA GLY A 224 11.97 1.72 -18.41
C GLY A 224 12.15 0.72 -17.26
N LEU A 225 11.09 0.02 -16.84
CA LEU A 225 11.16 -1.03 -15.81
C LEU A 225 11.94 -2.26 -16.31
N CYS A 226 11.87 -2.50 -17.62
CA CYS A 226 12.73 -3.43 -18.34
C CYS A 226 13.17 -2.82 -19.69
N PRO A 227 14.25 -3.33 -20.32
CA PRO A 227 14.63 -2.90 -21.67
C PRO A 227 13.54 -3.20 -22.71
N PRO A 228 13.50 -2.47 -23.85
CA PRO A 228 12.60 -2.77 -24.95
C PRO A 228 12.77 -4.21 -25.48
N GLY A 229 11.65 -4.88 -25.76
CA GLY A 229 11.58 -6.29 -26.16
C GLY A 229 11.85 -7.30 -25.04
N LYS A 230 12.01 -6.86 -23.77
CA LYS A 230 12.32 -7.74 -22.62
C LYS A 230 11.16 -7.89 -21.64
N ALA A 231 9.96 -7.39 -21.96
CA ALA A 231 8.79 -7.57 -21.10
C ALA A 231 8.46 -9.05 -20.82
N GLY A 232 8.61 -9.95 -21.80
CA GLY A 232 8.39 -11.39 -21.60
C GLY A 232 9.31 -12.00 -20.53
N GLU A 233 10.61 -11.71 -20.59
CA GLU A 233 11.60 -12.15 -19.59
C GLU A 233 11.32 -11.53 -18.20
N PHE A 234 10.93 -10.26 -18.18
CA PHE A 234 10.55 -9.54 -16.96
C PHE A 234 9.35 -10.20 -16.26
N ILE A 235 8.34 -10.62 -17.03
CA ILE A 235 7.16 -11.34 -16.53
C ILE A 235 7.52 -12.75 -16.07
N ASP A 236 8.27 -13.50 -16.88
CA ASP A 236 8.65 -14.89 -16.56
C ASP A 236 9.52 -14.98 -15.30
N SER A 237 10.33 -13.97 -15.04
CA SER A 237 11.14 -13.85 -13.82
C SER A 237 10.34 -13.41 -12.59
N GLY A 238 9.05 -13.11 -12.72
CA GLY A 238 8.21 -12.61 -11.63
C GLY A 238 8.60 -11.21 -11.15
N ASN A 239 9.28 -10.41 -11.97
CA ASN A 239 9.79 -9.10 -11.57
C ASN A 239 8.71 -8.00 -11.47
N ASN A 240 7.45 -8.33 -11.74
CA ASN A 240 6.28 -7.46 -11.68
C ASN A 240 5.33 -7.76 -10.50
N THR A 241 5.72 -8.62 -9.55
CA THR A 241 4.89 -9.03 -8.40
C THR A 241 5.69 -9.04 -7.09
N TYR A 242 5.03 -9.39 -5.98
CA TYR A 242 5.64 -9.50 -4.66
C TYR A 242 6.84 -10.46 -4.68
N GLY A 243 7.98 -10.01 -4.14
CA GLY A 243 9.25 -10.74 -4.17
C GLY A 243 10.08 -10.49 -5.44
N GLY A 244 9.49 -9.86 -6.46
CA GLY A 244 10.20 -9.40 -7.66
C GLY A 244 10.84 -8.03 -7.49
N ARG A 245 11.36 -7.50 -8.61
CA ARG A 245 12.00 -6.18 -8.65
C ARG A 245 11.03 -5.01 -8.39
N HIS A 246 9.85 -5.06 -8.98
CA HIS A 246 8.81 -4.05 -8.85
C HIS A 246 7.50 -4.73 -8.50
N VAL A 247 6.76 -4.23 -7.51
CA VAL A 247 5.38 -4.68 -7.32
C VAL A 247 4.47 -3.82 -8.18
N VAL A 248 4.01 -4.37 -9.29
CA VAL A 248 3.12 -3.67 -10.23
C VAL A 248 1.67 -4.00 -9.90
N ASN A 249 0.85 -2.95 -9.85
CA ASN A 249 -0.58 -2.99 -9.60
C ASN A 249 -0.94 -3.82 -8.36
N PRO A 250 -0.41 -3.51 -7.17
CA PRO A 250 -0.74 -4.24 -5.94
C PRO A 250 -2.24 -4.21 -5.63
N SER A 251 -2.98 -3.24 -6.16
CA SER A 251 -4.43 -3.15 -6.04
C SER A 251 -5.24 -4.10 -6.94
N GLY A 252 -4.58 -4.82 -7.84
CA GLY A 252 -5.21 -5.65 -8.87
C GLY A 252 -5.44 -4.94 -10.21
N GLY A 253 -5.01 -3.68 -10.34
CA GLY A 253 -5.06 -2.96 -11.62
C GLY A 253 -6.48 -2.72 -12.14
N LEU A 254 -6.60 -2.10 -13.30
CA LEU A 254 -7.87 -1.88 -13.99
C LEU A 254 -8.52 -3.22 -14.39
N ILE A 255 -7.72 -4.24 -14.71
CA ILE A 255 -8.21 -5.59 -15.08
C ILE A 255 -9.15 -6.16 -14.02
N SER A 256 -8.86 -5.98 -12.73
CA SER A 256 -9.68 -6.53 -11.65
C SER A 256 -10.50 -5.47 -10.92
N LYS A 257 -9.95 -4.27 -10.69
CA LYS A 257 -10.67 -3.19 -9.98
C LYS A 257 -11.84 -2.64 -10.78
N GLY A 258 -11.74 -2.71 -12.10
CA GLY A 258 -12.60 -1.98 -13.02
C GLY A 258 -12.10 -0.55 -13.29
N HIS A 259 -12.72 0.07 -14.29
CA HIS A 259 -12.23 1.30 -14.89
C HIS A 259 -13.28 2.43 -14.96
N PRO A 260 -13.66 3.05 -13.83
CA PRO A 260 -14.37 4.32 -13.83
C PRO A 260 -13.42 5.40 -14.38
N LEU A 261 -13.69 5.87 -15.60
CA LEU A 261 -12.75 6.67 -16.41
C LEU A 261 -12.15 7.86 -15.61
N GLY A 262 -13.00 8.71 -15.03
CA GLY A 262 -12.56 9.89 -14.28
C GLY A 262 -11.93 9.61 -12.91
N ALA A 263 -12.18 8.44 -12.31
CA ALA A 263 -11.70 8.11 -10.97
C ALA A 263 -10.38 7.32 -10.97
N THR A 264 -10.04 6.68 -12.09
CA THR A 264 -8.92 5.73 -12.18
C THR A 264 -7.58 6.36 -11.77
N GLY A 265 -7.24 7.53 -12.30
CA GLY A 265 -5.99 8.20 -11.96
C GLY A 265 -5.90 8.55 -10.47
N ILE A 266 -7.00 8.93 -9.84
CA ILE A 266 -7.00 9.26 -8.41
C ILE A 266 -7.03 8.00 -7.53
N ALA A 267 -7.66 6.91 -7.99
CA ALA A 267 -7.62 5.62 -7.32
C ALA A 267 -6.20 5.02 -7.31
N GLN A 268 -5.44 5.17 -8.40
CA GLN A 268 -4.01 4.82 -8.44
C GLN A 268 -3.22 5.64 -7.40
N CYS A 269 -3.41 6.97 -7.37
CA CYS A 269 -2.78 7.85 -6.38
C CYS A 269 -3.09 7.42 -4.94
N ALA A 270 -4.35 7.04 -4.65
CA ALA A 270 -4.75 6.57 -3.33
C ALA A 270 -4.01 5.30 -2.91
N GLU A 271 -3.93 4.29 -3.78
CA GLU A 271 -3.19 3.05 -3.50
C GLU A 271 -1.70 3.35 -3.22
N LEU A 272 -1.03 4.11 -4.09
CA LEU A 272 0.38 4.45 -3.90
C LEU A 272 0.61 5.24 -2.60
N CYS A 273 -0.31 6.15 -2.24
CA CYS A 273 -0.25 6.85 -0.97
C CYS A 273 -0.40 5.89 0.22
N TRP A 274 -1.29 4.89 0.15
CA TRP A 274 -1.40 3.88 1.21
C TRP A 274 -0.15 3.01 1.31
N GLN A 275 0.43 2.61 0.18
CA GLN A 275 1.67 1.83 0.12
C GLN A 275 2.81 2.57 0.82
N LEU A 276 3.06 3.82 0.45
CA LEU A 276 4.12 4.65 1.03
C LEU A 276 3.89 4.97 2.51
N ARG A 277 2.63 5.07 2.93
CA ARG A 277 2.28 5.33 4.34
C ARG A 277 2.32 4.07 5.22
N GLY A 278 2.57 2.88 4.66
CA GLY A 278 2.50 1.63 5.41
C GLY A 278 1.07 1.24 5.80
N LYS A 279 0.07 1.63 5.00
CA LYS A 279 -1.37 1.47 5.27
C LYS A 279 -2.11 0.65 4.22
N ALA A 280 -1.42 -0.06 3.33
CA ALA A 280 -2.06 -0.86 2.28
C ALA A 280 -2.55 -2.24 2.74
N GLY A 281 -2.45 -2.56 4.05
CA GLY A 281 -2.98 -3.79 4.63
C GLY A 281 -2.33 -5.04 4.02
N LYS A 282 -3.14 -5.99 3.55
CA LYS A 282 -2.63 -7.23 2.90
C LYS A 282 -1.87 -6.98 1.60
N ARG A 283 -2.04 -5.80 0.99
CA ARG A 283 -1.35 -5.41 -0.25
C ARG A 283 0.00 -4.76 0.01
N GLN A 284 0.38 -4.57 1.28
CA GLN A 284 1.55 -3.78 1.63
C GLN A 284 2.82 -4.33 0.98
N VAL A 285 3.45 -3.51 0.15
CA VAL A 285 4.79 -3.75 -0.38
C VAL A 285 5.80 -3.45 0.75
N PRO A 286 6.62 -4.43 1.17
CA PRO A 286 7.58 -4.22 2.24
C PRO A 286 8.61 -3.15 1.84
N ASN A 287 8.85 -2.20 2.75
CA ASN A 287 9.86 -1.16 2.60
C ASN A 287 9.72 -0.24 1.37
N ALA A 288 8.54 -0.13 0.76
CA ALA A 288 8.32 0.78 -0.36
C ALA A 288 8.63 2.25 0.03
N ARG A 289 9.49 2.90 -0.74
CA ARG A 289 9.96 4.28 -0.55
C ARG A 289 9.66 5.15 -1.76
N LEU A 290 9.71 4.57 -2.95
CA LEU A 290 9.46 5.27 -4.20
C LEU A 290 8.32 4.58 -4.96
N ALA A 291 7.29 5.35 -5.28
CA ALA A 291 6.12 4.89 -6.01
C ALA A 291 5.96 5.60 -7.35
N LEU A 292 5.63 4.86 -8.40
CA LEU A 292 5.40 5.38 -9.74
C LEU A 292 3.95 5.19 -10.16
N GLN A 293 3.33 6.25 -10.63
CA GLN A 293 2.00 6.21 -11.25
C GLN A 293 2.12 6.38 -12.76
N HIS A 294 1.30 5.63 -13.50
CA HIS A 294 1.09 5.81 -14.93
C HIS A 294 -0.41 5.74 -15.26
N ASN A 295 -0.93 6.79 -15.91
CA ASN A 295 -2.31 6.87 -16.35
C ASN A 295 -2.39 7.45 -17.76
N ILE A 296 -3.05 6.77 -18.70
CA ILE A 296 -3.16 7.20 -20.09
C ILE A 296 -4.62 7.19 -20.56
N GLY A 297 -4.98 8.13 -21.43
CA GLY A 297 -6.23 8.13 -22.19
C GLY A 297 -5.95 8.42 -23.66
N LEU A 298 -6.59 7.67 -24.56
CA LEU A 298 -6.42 7.82 -26.01
C LEU A 298 -7.11 9.09 -26.55
N GLY A 299 -6.68 9.51 -27.75
CA GLY A 299 -6.99 10.82 -28.33
C GLY A 299 -6.19 11.96 -27.69
N GLY A 300 -5.31 11.64 -26.74
CA GLY A 300 -5.19 12.45 -25.54
C GLY A 300 -3.81 12.45 -24.90
N ALA A 301 -3.75 12.00 -23.66
CA ALA A 301 -2.66 12.34 -22.75
C ALA A 301 -2.29 11.17 -21.84
N VAL A 302 -1.00 11.06 -21.57
CA VAL A 302 -0.45 10.27 -20.46
C VAL A 302 0.01 11.20 -19.35
N VAL A 303 -0.19 10.78 -18.11
CA VAL A 303 0.37 11.39 -16.91
C VAL A 303 1.20 10.34 -16.17
N VAL A 304 2.45 10.69 -15.89
CA VAL A 304 3.36 9.89 -15.07
C VAL A 304 3.77 10.71 -13.85
N ALA A 305 3.75 10.11 -12.67
CA ALA A 305 4.12 10.80 -11.44
C ALA A 305 4.92 9.93 -10.48
N LEU A 306 5.88 10.53 -9.79
CA LEU A 306 6.68 9.90 -8.73
C LEU A 306 6.26 10.43 -7.37
N TYR A 307 6.17 9.51 -6.40
CA TYR A 307 5.76 9.80 -5.04
C TYR A 307 6.76 9.22 -4.04
N GLN A 308 6.96 9.92 -2.93
CA GLN A 308 7.67 9.42 -1.76
C GLN A 308 7.05 10.00 -0.48
N LEU A 309 7.38 9.47 0.69
CA LEU A 309 7.03 10.17 1.94
C LEU A 309 7.75 11.51 2.00
N GLY A 310 7.01 12.60 2.23
CA GLY A 310 7.61 13.93 2.38
C GLY A 310 8.47 14.05 3.63
N TYR A 311 8.07 13.34 4.69
CA TYR A 311 8.77 13.32 5.98
C TYR A 311 8.93 11.88 6.48
N PRO A 312 9.87 11.09 5.93
CA PRO A 312 10.03 9.67 6.26
C PRO A 312 10.42 9.43 7.73
N HIS A 313 10.87 10.47 8.42
CA HIS A 313 11.20 10.44 9.85
C HIS A 313 10.08 10.96 10.76
N ALA A 314 8.99 11.53 10.23
CA ALA A 314 7.91 12.08 11.06
C ALA A 314 7.16 11.00 11.86
N ASN A 315 7.06 9.78 11.33
CA ASN A 315 6.50 8.63 12.05
C ASN A 315 7.54 7.84 12.85
N LYS A 316 8.83 8.14 12.66
CA LYS A 316 9.83 7.67 13.61
C LYS A 316 9.65 8.54 14.84
N GLN A 317 8.89 8.04 15.83
CA GLN A 317 9.28 8.36 17.21
C GLN A 317 10.79 8.21 17.26
N PRO A 318 11.54 9.17 17.83
CA PRO A 318 12.99 9.06 17.88
C PRO A 318 13.31 7.65 18.33
N GLN A 319 13.86 6.87 17.40
CA GLN A 319 14.65 5.73 17.77
C GLN A 319 15.76 6.40 18.56
N VAL A 320 15.60 6.41 19.87
CA VAL A 320 16.73 6.52 20.77
C VAL A 320 17.59 5.34 20.32
N SER A 321 18.52 5.60 19.41
CA SER A 321 19.71 4.79 19.27
C SER A 321 20.34 4.90 20.64
N VAL A 322 20.06 3.90 21.47
CA VAL A 322 20.74 3.73 22.74
C VAL A 322 22.19 3.53 22.34
N HIS A 323 23.00 4.59 22.47
CA HIS A 323 24.43 4.43 22.59
C HIS A 323 24.63 3.44 23.75
N LEU A 324 25.20 2.28 23.44
CA LEU A 324 25.62 1.25 24.39
C LEU A 324 26.82 1.74 25.23
N THR A 325 26.67 2.87 25.91
CA THR A 325 27.76 3.45 26.72
C THR A 325 27.34 3.81 28.14
N ASN A 326 26.07 3.61 28.54
CA ASN A 326 25.60 3.96 29.89
C ASN A 326 24.96 2.81 30.69
N PHE A 327 25.04 1.56 30.23
CA PHE A 327 24.60 0.42 31.03
C PHE A 327 25.61 0.08 32.11
N VAL A 328 25.15 -0.03 33.36
CA VAL A 328 26.01 -0.45 34.48
C VAL A 328 26.25 -1.96 34.37
N GLU A 329 27.50 -2.42 34.44
CA GLU A 329 27.82 -3.86 34.41
C GLU A 329 27.28 -4.60 35.64
N ASP A 330 27.21 -3.93 36.80
CA ASP A 330 26.73 -4.51 38.05
C ASP A 330 25.26 -4.11 38.35
N PRO A 331 24.32 -5.08 38.40
CA PRO A 331 22.92 -4.82 38.74
C PRO A 331 22.71 -4.44 40.21
N SER A 332 23.70 -4.60 41.11
CA SER A 332 23.57 -4.22 42.54
C SER A 332 23.30 -2.72 42.76
N ALA A 333 23.58 -1.88 41.75
CA ALA A 333 23.36 -0.45 41.76
C ALA A 333 21.88 -0.01 41.60
N PHE A 334 20.94 -0.96 41.49
CA PHE A 334 19.50 -0.72 41.32
C PHE A 334 18.70 -1.35 42.45
N LYS A 335 17.80 -0.57 43.06
CA LYS A 335 16.87 -1.04 44.11
C LYS A 335 15.90 -2.09 43.59
N ALA A 336 15.61 -2.10 42.28
CA ALA A 336 14.75 -3.08 41.63
C ALA A 336 15.35 -4.49 41.51
N THR A 337 16.67 -4.65 41.64
CA THR A 337 17.36 -5.93 41.39
C THR A 337 16.86 -7.10 42.23
N PRO A 338 16.70 -6.97 43.57
CA PRO A 338 16.15 -8.05 44.40
C PRO A 338 14.70 -8.41 44.01
N LEU A 339 13.92 -7.45 43.50
CA LEU A 339 12.53 -7.66 43.12
C LEU A 339 12.39 -8.52 41.86
N PHE A 340 13.30 -8.36 40.90
CA PHE A 340 13.35 -9.20 39.71
C PHE A 340 13.73 -10.65 40.05
N ALA A 341 14.58 -10.87 41.06
CA ALA A 341 14.88 -12.22 41.55
C ALA A 341 13.66 -12.87 42.25
N VAL A 342 12.90 -12.10 43.03
CA VAL A 342 11.63 -12.58 43.63
C VAL A 342 10.60 -12.90 42.54
N LEU A 343 10.52 -12.07 41.50
CA LEU A 343 9.64 -12.31 40.35
C LEU A 343 10.01 -13.60 39.61
N GLU A 344 11.31 -13.87 39.43
CA GLU A 344 11.78 -15.14 38.87
C GLU A 344 11.39 -16.34 39.74
N GLY A 345 11.54 -16.24 41.06
CA GLY A 345 11.06 -17.26 41.99
C GLY A 345 9.55 -17.47 41.92
N ALA A 346 8.78 -16.40 41.77
CA ALA A 346 7.33 -16.45 41.59
C ALA A 346 6.91 -17.20 40.31
N MET A 347 7.66 -17.03 39.22
CA MET A 347 7.43 -17.74 37.97
C MET A 347 7.80 -19.24 38.07
N LYS A 348 8.88 -19.60 38.77
CA LYS A 348 9.31 -21.00 38.93
C LYS A 348 8.32 -21.87 39.75
N ASP A 349 7.60 -21.25 40.67
CA ASP A 349 6.62 -21.89 41.53
C ASP A 349 5.17 -21.73 41.06
N ASP A 350 4.95 -21.33 39.80
CA ASP A 350 3.61 -21.12 39.25
C ASP A 350 2.83 -22.44 39.15
N LYS A 351 1.90 -22.66 40.09
CA LYS A 351 1.02 -23.83 40.16
C LYS A 351 -0.26 -23.70 39.32
N GLU A 352 -0.51 -22.55 38.70
CA GLU A 352 -1.78 -22.22 38.02
C GLU A 352 -1.62 -21.92 36.50
N ASN A 353 -0.46 -22.22 35.91
CA ASN A 353 -0.14 -21.99 34.50
C ASN A 353 -0.39 -20.53 34.03
N LEU A 354 -0.09 -19.54 34.86
CA LEU A 354 -0.19 -18.11 34.51
C LEU A 354 0.82 -17.71 33.43
N ILE A 355 1.98 -18.35 33.39
CA ILE A 355 2.99 -18.08 32.35
C ILE A 355 2.43 -18.36 30.95
N GLU A 356 1.56 -19.37 30.81
CA GLU A 356 0.88 -19.68 29.55
C GLU A 356 -0.13 -18.58 29.14
N LYS A 357 -0.71 -17.85 30.11
CA LYS A 357 -1.65 -16.75 29.85
C LYS A 357 -0.93 -15.46 29.41
N VAL A 358 0.24 -15.22 29.99
CA VAL A 358 1.04 -13.99 29.81
C VAL A 358 1.90 -14.10 28.53
N ARG A 359 2.55 -15.25 28.28
CA ARG A 359 3.24 -15.67 27.04
C ARG A 359 3.85 -14.55 26.18
N GLY A 360 4.88 -13.90 26.71
CA GLY A 360 5.62 -12.85 26.01
C GLY A 360 7.03 -12.63 26.57
N ILE A 361 7.86 -11.89 25.84
CA ILE A 361 9.17 -11.43 26.29
C ILE A 361 9.05 -9.95 26.69
N TYR A 362 9.26 -9.67 27.98
CA TYR A 362 9.09 -8.36 28.58
C TYR A 362 10.45 -7.76 28.91
N CYS A 363 10.69 -6.52 28.50
CA CYS A 363 11.92 -5.80 28.85
C CYS A 363 11.60 -4.64 29.81
N PHE A 364 12.35 -4.53 30.90
CA PHE A 364 12.33 -3.39 31.80
C PHE A 364 13.64 -2.61 31.64
N LYS A 365 13.55 -1.39 31.12
CA LYS A 365 14.62 -0.41 31.12
C LYS A 365 14.44 0.51 32.30
N VAL A 366 15.35 0.41 33.26
CA VAL A 366 15.26 1.08 34.55
C VAL A 366 16.34 2.13 34.65
N LYS A 367 15.97 3.35 35.03
CA LYS A 367 16.92 4.44 35.28
C LYS A 367 17.06 4.70 36.77
N ASN A 368 18.28 4.65 37.31
CA ASN A 368 18.53 4.98 38.72
C ASN A 368 18.66 6.49 38.95
N SER A 369 18.70 6.91 40.22
CA SER A 369 18.82 8.32 40.61
C SER A 369 20.12 8.99 40.13
N ALA A 370 21.17 8.22 39.86
CA ALA A 370 22.42 8.69 39.25
C ALA A 370 22.34 8.82 37.72
N GLY A 371 21.18 8.55 37.13
CA GLY A 371 20.93 8.67 35.69
C GLY A 371 21.47 7.51 34.84
N LYS A 372 21.98 6.44 35.47
CA LYS A 372 22.45 5.23 34.77
C LYS A 372 21.30 4.31 34.44
N GLU A 373 21.43 3.55 33.36
CA GLU A 373 20.39 2.65 32.86
C GLU A 373 20.75 1.19 33.09
N GLY A 374 19.75 0.38 33.43
CA GLY A 374 19.85 -1.08 33.56
C GLY A 374 18.73 -1.74 32.78
N MET A 375 18.96 -2.94 32.26
CA MET A 375 17.97 -3.68 31.47
C MET A 375 17.70 -5.07 32.06
N TRP A 376 16.44 -5.40 32.29
CA TRP A 376 16.02 -6.75 32.68
C TRP A 376 15.09 -7.31 31.61
N ILE A 377 15.38 -8.52 31.14
CA ILE A 377 14.53 -9.24 30.21
C ILE A 377 13.87 -10.39 30.96
N ILE A 378 12.55 -10.42 30.92
CA ILE A 378 11.71 -11.48 31.47
C ILE A 378 11.15 -12.26 30.28
N ASN A 379 11.70 -13.45 30.06
CA ASN A 379 11.21 -14.35 29.03
C ASN A 379 10.14 -15.26 29.66
N ALA A 380 8.87 -14.94 29.45
CA ALA A 380 7.73 -15.74 29.88
C ALA A 380 7.11 -16.52 28.70
N LYS A 381 7.87 -16.73 27.62
CA LYS A 381 7.38 -17.37 26.38
C LYS A 381 7.58 -18.88 26.37
N VAL A 382 8.55 -19.38 27.14
CA VAL A 382 8.99 -20.78 27.16
C VAL A 382 9.18 -21.26 28.60
N GLY A 383 8.67 -22.46 28.91
CA GLY A 383 8.87 -23.12 30.21
C GLY A 383 8.30 -22.34 31.41
N LYS A 384 9.01 -22.35 32.53
CA LYS A 384 8.62 -21.69 33.80
C LYS A 384 9.08 -20.23 33.93
N GLY A 385 9.43 -19.60 32.81
CA GLY A 385 9.89 -18.21 32.77
C GLY A 385 11.32 -18.00 33.31
N LYS A 386 12.02 -16.98 32.79
CA LYS A 386 13.37 -16.62 33.23
C LYS A 386 13.54 -15.10 33.24
N VAL A 387 14.35 -14.59 34.17
CA VAL A 387 14.76 -13.17 34.19
C VAL A 387 16.27 -13.08 33.97
N GLU A 388 16.70 -12.19 33.09
CA GLU A 388 18.11 -11.95 32.78
C GLU A 388 18.43 -10.45 32.80
N TYR A 389 19.47 -10.07 33.52
CA TYR A 389 20.04 -8.73 33.42
C TYR A 389 20.86 -8.62 32.11
N ASN A 390 20.63 -7.56 31.34
CA ASN A 390 21.20 -7.36 30.01
C ASN A 390 21.00 -8.56 29.06
N GLY A 391 19.85 -9.23 29.16
CA GLY A 391 19.49 -10.34 28.27
C GLY A 391 19.52 -9.94 26.79
N LYS A 392 19.77 -10.92 25.91
CA LYS A 392 19.85 -10.70 24.45
C LYS A 392 18.56 -10.98 23.69
N ASP A 393 17.56 -11.53 24.37
CA ASP A 393 16.26 -11.86 23.76
C ASP A 393 15.55 -10.61 23.24
N LYS A 394 14.96 -10.69 22.05
CA LYS A 394 14.22 -9.57 21.47
C LYS A 394 12.89 -9.39 22.22
N PRO A 395 12.63 -8.21 22.83
CA PRO A 395 11.40 -8.01 23.60
C PRO A 395 10.18 -7.79 22.71
N ASP A 396 9.05 -8.37 23.12
CA ASP A 396 7.74 -8.10 22.53
C ASP A 396 7.13 -6.79 23.07
N VAL A 397 7.51 -6.41 24.30
CA VAL A 397 7.13 -5.16 24.96
C VAL A 397 8.27 -4.66 25.87
N THR A 398 8.45 -3.35 25.93
CA THR A 398 9.46 -2.67 26.75
C THR A 398 8.80 -1.62 27.65
N PHE A 399 9.10 -1.68 28.95
CA PHE A 399 8.72 -0.70 29.97
C PHE A 399 9.94 0.15 30.30
N ILE A 400 9.78 1.48 30.25
CA ILE A 400 10.81 2.45 30.58
C ILE A 400 10.32 3.26 31.77
N MET A 401 11.06 3.22 32.87
CA MET A 401 10.65 3.85 34.14
C MET A 401 11.85 4.03 35.10
N ASN A 402 11.66 4.81 36.16
CA ASN A 402 12.70 5.00 37.16
C ASN A 402 12.74 3.83 38.17
N ASP A 403 13.90 3.59 38.76
CA ASP A 403 14.17 2.51 39.73
C ASP A 403 13.20 2.50 40.93
N GLU A 404 12.82 3.70 41.39
CA GLU A 404 11.84 3.87 42.47
C GLU A 404 10.43 3.50 42.02
N ASP A 405 10.04 3.88 40.80
CA ASP A 405 8.74 3.53 40.24
C ASP A 405 8.64 2.01 39.95
N VAL A 406 9.74 1.33 39.62
CA VAL A 406 9.77 -0.16 39.47
C VAL A 406 9.49 -0.82 40.80
N THR A 407 10.09 -0.29 41.86
CA THR A 407 9.91 -0.81 43.23
C THR A 407 8.45 -0.70 43.65
N ASP A 408 7.82 0.46 43.41
CA ASP A 408 6.41 0.67 43.73
C ASP A 408 5.48 -0.13 42.81
N LEU A 409 5.86 -0.34 41.55
CA LEU A 409 5.11 -1.18 40.62
C LEU A 409 5.13 -2.65 41.09
N ILE A 410 6.30 -3.27 41.21
CA ILE A 410 6.39 -4.70 41.56
C ILE A 410 5.82 -4.99 42.96
N SER A 411 5.96 -4.06 43.90
CA SER A 411 5.35 -4.19 45.24
C SER A 411 3.85 -3.89 45.29
N GLY A 412 3.22 -3.51 44.17
CA GLY A 412 1.78 -3.27 44.07
C GLY A 412 1.31 -1.90 44.57
N LYS A 413 2.21 -1.05 45.05
CA LYS A 413 1.90 0.32 45.51
C LYS A 413 1.53 1.29 44.38
N LEU A 414 2.01 1.01 43.17
CA LEU A 414 1.75 1.82 41.99
C LEU A 414 0.85 1.08 41.00
N ASN A 415 -0.32 1.66 40.71
CA ASN A 415 -1.21 1.15 39.68
C ASN A 415 -0.61 1.39 38.26
N PRO A 416 -0.44 0.36 37.42
CA PRO A 416 0.23 0.49 36.12
C PRO A 416 -0.47 1.43 35.13
N GLN A 417 -1.81 1.44 35.12
CA GLN A 417 -2.58 2.32 34.23
C GLN A 417 -2.42 3.78 34.65
N LYS A 418 -2.52 4.05 35.96
CA LYS A 418 -2.31 5.39 36.51
C LYS A 418 -0.88 5.89 36.25
N ALA A 419 0.11 5.02 36.41
CA ALA A 419 1.51 5.35 36.17
C ALA A 419 1.80 5.66 34.69
N PHE A 420 1.14 4.96 33.77
CA PHE A 420 1.22 5.25 32.34
C PHE A 420 0.61 6.63 32.01
N PHE A 421 -0.60 6.93 32.49
CA PHE A 421 -1.24 8.23 32.26
C PHE A 421 -0.50 9.41 32.92
N GLN A 422 0.22 9.16 34.03
CA GLN A 422 1.06 10.15 34.71
C GLN A 422 2.45 10.31 34.07
N GLY A 423 2.77 9.55 33.02
CA GLY A 423 4.09 9.60 32.37
C GLY A 423 5.23 8.97 33.17
N LYS A 424 4.93 8.28 34.28
CA LYS A 424 5.92 7.56 35.10
C LYS A 424 6.41 6.27 34.45
N ILE A 425 5.59 5.70 33.56
CA ILE A 425 5.92 4.50 32.78
C ILE A 425 5.68 4.81 31.32
N LYS A 426 6.70 4.60 30.49
CA LYS A 426 6.56 4.59 29.04
C LYS A 426 6.59 3.15 28.55
N ILE A 427 5.57 2.77 27.78
CA ILE A 427 5.44 1.42 27.22
C ILE A 427 5.69 1.49 25.71
N GLN A 428 6.50 0.57 25.19
CA GLN A 428 6.78 0.41 23.76
C GLN A 428 6.56 -1.04 23.36
N GLY A 429 6.00 -1.30 22.17
CA GLY A 429 5.74 -2.65 21.67
C GLY A 429 4.28 -3.10 21.83
N ASN A 430 4.05 -4.39 22.05
CA ASN A 430 2.71 -4.97 22.04
C ASN A 430 1.90 -4.60 23.30
N MET A 431 0.95 -3.67 23.16
CA MET A 431 0.11 -3.18 24.25
C MET A 431 -0.80 -4.25 24.86
N GLY A 432 -1.21 -5.28 24.10
CA GLY A 432 -2.00 -6.39 24.63
C GLY A 432 -1.21 -7.25 25.62
N LEU A 433 0.08 -7.47 25.34
CA LEU A 433 0.98 -8.15 26.27
C LEU A 433 1.29 -7.28 27.50
N ALA A 434 1.39 -5.96 27.32
CA ALA A 434 1.62 -5.02 28.42
C ALA A 434 0.53 -5.09 29.51
N LEU A 435 -0.74 -5.23 29.09
CA LEU A 435 -1.87 -5.35 30.01
C LEU A 435 -1.84 -6.67 30.79
N LYS A 436 -1.44 -7.77 30.15
CA LYS A 436 -1.34 -9.10 30.79
C LYS A 436 -0.29 -9.15 31.91
N LEU A 437 0.79 -8.36 31.81
CA LEU A 437 1.81 -8.30 32.85
C LEU A 437 1.26 -7.76 34.18
N THR A 438 0.22 -6.93 34.14
CA THR A 438 -0.46 -6.40 35.33
C THR A 438 -1.07 -7.52 36.18
N GLU A 439 -1.50 -8.62 35.57
CA GLU A 439 -2.03 -9.78 36.30
C GLU A 439 -0.93 -10.53 37.05
N LEU A 440 0.26 -10.65 36.45
CA LEU A 440 1.43 -11.30 37.05
C LEU A 440 2.00 -10.45 38.21
N GLN A 441 1.99 -9.13 38.06
CA GLN A 441 2.38 -8.17 39.11
C GLN A 441 1.50 -8.26 40.36
N LYS A 442 0.17 -8.38 40.21
CA LYS A 442 -0.75 -8.49 41.35
C LYS A 442 -0.39 -9.67 42.27
N ARG A 443 0.04 -10.80 41.70
CA ARG A 443 0.43 -12.00 42.46
C ARG A 443 1.81 -11.87 43.09
N ALA A 444 2.76 -11.25 42.38
CA ALA A 444 4.08 -10.95 42.94
C ALA A 444 3.98 -10.03 44.17
N ALA A 445 3.08 -9.04 44.14
CA ALA A 445 2.79 -8.17 45.29
C ALA A 445 2.26 -8.97 46.50
N THR A 446 1.30 -9.88 46.29
CA THR A 446 0.77 -10.76 47.36
C THR A 446 1.88 -11.59 48.01
N ARG A 447 2.81 -12.14 47.22
CA ARG A 447 3.91 -12.97 47.73
C ARG A 447 5.00 -12.15 48.44
N ILE A 448 5.26 -10.92 47.99
CA ILE A 448 6.14 -9.97 48.68
C ILE A 448 5.54 -9.61 50.05
N GLU A 449 4.22 -9.49 50.16
CA GLU A 449 3.51 -9.21 51.41
C GLU A 449 3.53 -10.42 52.36
N GLU A 450 3.35 -11.65 51.85
CA GLU A 450 3.52 -12.90 52.62
C GLU A 450 4.94 -13.08 53.16
N LEU A 451 5.97 -12.75 52.37
CA LEU A 451 7.38 -12.80 52.80
C LEU A 451 7.71 -11.74 53.86
N ARG A 452 7.09 -10.56 53.79
CA ARG A 452 7.20 -9.52 54.83
C ARG A 452 6.47 -9.87 56.12
N SER A 453 5.42 -10.69 56.07
CA SER A 453 4.68 -11.14 57.26
C SER A 453 5.36 -12.27 58.05
N LYS A 454 6.42 -12.87 57.48
CA LYS A 454 7.22 -13.96 58.09
C LYS A 454 8.59 -13.50 58.59
N LEU A 455 8.91 -12.22 58.40
CA LEU A 455 10.04 -11.50 59.00
C LEU A 455 9.50 -10.61 60.11
#